data_AF-A0A523AGJ9-F1
#
_entry.id   AF-A0A523AGJ9-F1
#
_cell.length_a   1.000
_cell.length_b   1.000
_cell.length_c   1.000
_cell.angle_alpha   90.00
_cell.angle_beta   90.00
_cell.angle_gamma   90.00
#
_symmetry.space_group_name_H-M   'P 1'
#
loop_
_entity.id
_entity.type
_entity.pdbx_description
1 polymer ?
#
loop_
_entity_poly.entity_id
_entity_poly.type
_entity_poly.pdbx_seq_one_letter_code
_entity_poly.pdbx_strand_id
1 'polypeptide(L)'
;MLTEYAAKVFSSFERLSKILEREGDDLVIYDEPLRIVIKKDRIEFYVDDEFHGFVDRKMEKLSEEVKFEAEMWLRALANLQFKRFSLRK
;
A
#
# COMPACT_ATOMS: atom_id res chain seq x y z
N MET A 1 -12.38 -6.72 0.84
CA MET A 1 -11.29 -7.63 0.39
C MET A 1 -10.03 -6.79 0.13
N LEU A 2 -8.80 -7.29 0.33
CA LEU A 2 -7.60 -6.44 0.18
C LEU A 2 -7.46 -5.89 -1.24
N THR A 3 -7.90 -6.67 -2.23
CA THR A 3 -8.01 -6.28 -3.64
C THR A 3 -8.83 -5.00 -3.87
N GLU A 4 -9.87 -4.74 -3.07
CA GLU A 4 -10.68 -3.51 -3.15
C GLU A 4 -9.91 -2.29 -2.61
N TYR A 5 -9.13 -2.48 -1.53
CA TYR A 5 -8.27 -1.44 -1.02
C TYR A 5 -7.12 -1.15 -2.00
N ALA A 6 -6.47 -2.19 -2.54
CA ALA A 6 -5.44 -2.05 -3.56
C ALA A 6 -5.96 -1.29 -4.80
N ALA A 7 -7.17 -1.60 -5.28
CA ALA A 7 -7.79 -0.84 -6.37
C ALA A 7 -7.92 0.66 -6.09
N LYS A 8 -8.26 1.05 -4.85
CA LYS A 8 -8.32 2.45 -4.41
C LYS A 8 -6.94 3.09 -4.26
N VAL A 9 -5.95 2.33 -3.82
CA VAL A 9 -4.55 2.78 -3.76
C VAL A 9 -4.07 3.10 -5.18
N PHE A 10 -4.29 2.19 -6.14
CA PHE A 10 -3.90 2.41 -7.54
C PHE A 10 -4.61 3.60 -8.19
N SER A 11 -5.90 3.83 -7.90
CA SER A 11 -6.60 5.01 -8.41
C SER A 11 -6.08 6.32 -7.80
N SER A 12 -5.41 6.23 -6.66
CA SER A 12 -4.81 7.36 -5.94
C SER A 12 -3.30 7.51 -6.19
N PHE A 13 -2.70 6.71 -7.07
CA PHE A 13 -1.24 6.62 -7.24
C PHE A 13 -0.58 7.98 -7.49
N GLU A 14 -1.11 8.78 -8.44
CA GLU A 14 -0.60 10.13 -8.77
C GLU A 14 -0.69 11.14 -7.62
N ARG A 15 -1.53 10.87 -6.63
CA ARG A 15 -1.63 11.69 -5.42
C ARG A 15 -0.68 11.17 -4.34
N LEU A 16 -0.59 9.85 -4.18
CA LEU A 16 0.33 9.20 -3.26
C LEU A 16 1.79 9.50 -3.64
N SER A 17 2.11 9.60 -4.92
CA SER A 17 3.44 9.97 -5.43
C SER A 17 3.90 11.38 -5.02
N LYS A 18 2.99 12.23 -4.53
CA LYS A 18 3.30 13.56 -4.00
C LYS A 18 3.61 13.56 -2.50
N ILE A 19 3.40 12.43 -1.83
CA ILE A 19 3.48 12.28 -0.37
C ILE A 19 4.51 11.21 0.00
N LEU A 20 4.55 10.12 -0.76
CA LEU A 20 5.43 8.99 -0.54
C LEU A 20 6.74 9.15 -1.30
N GLU A 21 7.76 8.47 -0.81
CA GLU A 21 9.06 8.40 -1.47
C GLU A 21 8.97 7.61 -2.77
N ARG A 22 9.85 7.95 -3.71
CA ARG A 22 9.93 7.34 -5.03
C ARG A 22 11.27 6.67 -5.22
N GLU A 23 11.24 5.42 -5.65
CA GLU A 23 12.41 4.68 -6.14
C GLU A 23 12.15 4.28 -7.59
N GLY A 24 12.76 5.01 -8.53
CA GLY A 24 12.46 4.86 -9.96
C GLY A 24 10.99 5.20 -10.26
N ASP A 25 10.25 4.22 -10.77
CA ASP A 25 8.83 4.36 -11.10
C ASP A 25 7.88 3.92 -9.97
N ASP A 26 8.44 3.36 -8.89
CA ASP A 26 7.68 2.77 -7.79
C ASP A 26 7.59 3.74 -6.60
N LEU A 27 6.53 3.62 -5.81
CA LEU A 27 6.43 4.32 -4.52
C LEU A 27 6.83 3.37 -3.41
N VAL A 28 7.60 3.86 -2.45
CA VAL A 28 8.10 3.04 -1.34
C VAL A 28 7.70 3.65 0.00
N ILE A 29 7.36 2.78 0.94
CA ILE A 29 7.11 3.11 2.34
C ILE A 29 8.04 2.24 3.18
N TYR A 30 8.83 2.89 4.05
CA TYR A 30 9.66 2.23 5.04
C TYR A 30 9.03 2.39 6.43
N ASP A 31 8.71 1.27 7.06
CA ASP A 31 8.14 1.16 8.41
C ASP A 31 8.78 -0.04 9.12
N GLU A 32 10.05 0.10 9.52
CA GLU A 32 10.90 -1.01 10.00
C GLU A 32 10.17 -1.95 10.98
N PRO A 33 10.19 -3.28 10.74
CA PRO A 33 10.96 -4.01 9.71
C PRO A 33 10.25 -4.11 8.35
N LEU A 34 9.07 -3.51 8.19
CA LEU A 34 8.23 -3.62 7.00
C LEU A 34 8.65 -2.62 5.92
N ARG A 35 8.74 -3.09 4.67
CA ARG A 35 8.87 -2.25 3.48
C ARG A 35 7.75 -2.56 2.51
N ILE A 36 7.06 -1.52 2.05
CA ILE A 36 5.91 -1.63 1.14
C ILE A 36 6.26 -0.96 -0.17
N VAL A 37 6.16 -1.70 -1.28
CA VAL A 37 6.47 -1.19 -2.62
C VAL A 37 5.19 -1.16 -3.45
N ILE A 38 4.75 0.03 -3.82
CA ILE A 38 3.57 0.24 -4.67
C ILE A 38 4.06 0.38 -6.10
N LYS A 39 3.88 -0.70 -6.86
CA LYS A 39 4.16 -0.75 -8.30
C LYS A 39 2.91 -0.41 -9.11
N LYS A 40 3.07 -0.33 -10.43
CA LYS A 40 1.96 -0.06 -11.36
C LYS A 40 0.88 -1.15 -11.36
N ASP A 41 1.27 -2.41 -11.17
CA ASP A 41 0.40 -3.59 -11.27
C ASP A 41 0.05 -4.24 -9.93
N ARG A 42 0.89 -4.06 -8.90
CA ARG A 42 0.75 -4.72 -7.60
C ARG A 42 1.36 -3.91 -6.46
N ILE A 43 1.04 -4.27 -5.23
CA ILE A 43 1.63 -3.74 -4.00
C ILE A 43 2.35 -4.90 -3.33
N GLU A 44 3.65 -4.78 -3.09
CA GLU A 44 4.51 -5.81 -2.51
C GLU A 44 4.85 -5.47 -1.06
N PHE A 45 4.98 -6.50 -0.24
CA PHE A 45 5.29 -6.40 1.19
C PHE A 45 6.55 -7.19 1.48
N TYR A 46 7.47 -6.54 2.18
CA TYR A 46 8.75 -7.07 2.58
C TYR A 46 8.94 -6.91 4.09
N VAL A 47 9.57 -7.89 4.74
CA VAL A 47 9.99 -7.82 6.15
C VAL A 47 11.48 -8.07 6.17
N ASP A 48 12.27 -7.17 6.76
CA ASP A 48 13.75 -7.24 6.74
C ASP A 48 14.31 -7.50 5.33
N ASP A 49 13.72 -6.84 4.33
CA ASP A 49 13.99 -6.98 2.89
C ASP A 49 13.69 -8.35 2.25
N GLU A 50 13.14 -9.31 3.00
CA GLU A 50 12.60 -10.56 2.46
C GLU A 50 11.21 -10.34 1.86
N PHE A 51 10.86 -11.03 0.76
CA PHE A 51 9.55 -10.89 0.12
C PHE A 51 8.48 -11.77 0.78
N HIS A 52 7.46 -11.16 1.37
CA HIS A 52 6.37 -11.88 2.07
C HIS A 52 5.06 -11.93 1.30
N GLY A 53 4.94 -11.17 0.21
CA GLY A 53 3.81 -11.31 -0.69
C GLY A 53 3.39 -10.03 -1.39
N PHE A 54 2.24 -10.12 -2.06
CA PHE A 54 1.70 -9.02 -2.82
C PHE A 54 0.16 -9.01 -2.84
N VAL A 55 -0.38 -7.84 -3.15
CA VAL A 55 -1.80 -7.63 -3.48
C VAL A 55 -1.88 -6.90 -4.82
N ASP A 56 -2.64 -7.46 -5.76
CA ASP A 56 -2.99 -6.80 -7.01
C ASP A 56 -4.51 -6.54 -7.10
N ARG A 57 -5.02 -6.19 -8.28
CA ARG A 57 -6.44 -5.89 -8.48
C ARG A 57 -7.35 -7.13 -8.50
N LYS A 58 -6.78 -8.32 -8.65
CA LYS A 58 -7.49 -9.59 -8.89
C LYS A 58 -7.29 -10.58 -7.75
N MET A 59 -6.13 -10.58 -7.11
CA MET A 59 -5.76 -11.53 -6.09
C MET A 59 -4.82 -10.94 -5.04
N GLU A 60 -4.74 -11.65 -3.91
CA GLU A 60 -3.78 -11.43 -2.84
C GLU A 60 -3.01 -12.73 -2.60
N LYS A 61 -1.71 -12.61 -2.38
CA LYS A 61 -0.85 -13.72 -1.95
C LYS A 61 0.12 -13.17 -0.91
N LEU A 62 -0.23 -13.35 0.35
CA LEU A 62 0.52 -12.85 1.50
C LEU A 62 0.85 -14.01 2.44
N SER A 63 2.05 -13.99 3.04
CA SER A 63 2.38 -14.82 4.19
C SER A 63 1.52 -14.41 5.39
N GLU A 64 1.34 -15.32 6.36
CA GLU A 64 0.61 -15.00 7.60
C GLU A 64 1.24 -13.84 8.37
N GLU A 65 2.56 -13.69 8.26
CA GLU A 65 3.37 -12.68 8.95
C GLU A 65 3.02 -11.24 8.57
N VAL A 66 2.58 -10.98 7.33
CA VAL A 66 2.30 -9.62 6.85
C VAL A 66 0.82 -9.35 6.59
N LYS A 67 -0.06 -10.33 6.81
CA LYS A 67 -1.49 -10.21 6.46
C LYS A 67 -2.16 -9.06 7.20
N PHE A 68 -1.90 -8.93 8.50
CA PHE A 68 -2.54 -7.94 9.34
C PHE A 68 -2.05 -6.52 9.01
N GLU A 69 -0.75 -6.36 8.88
CA GLU A 69 -0.06 -5.12 8.53
C GLU A 69 -0.44 -4.68 7.12
N ALA A 70 -0.46 -5.59 6.16
CA ALA A 70 -0.90 -5.32 4.79
C ALA A 70 -2.34 -4.81 4.76
N GLU A 71 -3.24 -5.42 5.55
CA GLU A 71 -4.61 -4.93 5.65
C GLU A 71 -4.68 -3.51 6.23
N MET A 72 -3.97 -3.25 7.33
CA MET A 72 -3.93 -1.94 7.97
C MET A 72 -3.38 -0.86 7.02
N TRP A 73 -2.27 -1.13 6.36
CA TRP A 73 -1.63 -0.20 5.43
C TRP A 73 -2.48 0.06 4.19
N LEU A 74 -3.05 -0.98 3.57
CA LEU A 74 -3.93 -0.81 2.42
C LEU A 74 -5.20 -0.03 2.80
N ARG A 75 -5.77 -0.28 3.98
CA ARG A 75 -6.88 0.52 4.53
C ARG A 75 -6.46 1.97 4.72
N ALA A 76 -5.30 2.24 5.30
CA ALA A 76 -4.82 3.61 5.54
C ALA A 76 -4.57 4.35 4.22
N LEU A 77 -3.88 3.72 3.27
CA LEU A 77 -3.57 4.29 1.95
C LEU A 77 -4.83 4.54 1.11
N ALA A 78 -5.77 3.59 1.10
CA ALA A 78 -7.05 3.76 0.42
C ALA A 78 -7.90 4.88 1.05
N ASN A 79 -7.81 5.07 2.37
CA ASN A 79 -8.57 6.06 3.11
C ASN A 79 -7.82 7.38 3.39
N LEU A 80 -6.59 7.54 2.90
CA LEU A 80 -5.86 8.82 2.93
C LEU A 80 -6.62 9.91 2.15
N GLN A 81 -7.57 9.52 1.29
CA GLN A 81 -8.58 10.42 0.75
C GLN A 81 -9.59 10.93 1.79
N PHE A 82 -10.04 10.11 2.74
CA PHE A 82 -11.06 10.45 3.75
C PHE A 82 -10.56 11.40 4.85
N LYS A 83 -9.29 11.31 5.27
CA LYS A 83 -8.73 12.27 6.27
C LYS A 83 -8.71 13.73 5.78
N ARG A 84 -8.79 13.97 4.46
CA ARG A 84 -8.94 15.33 3.91
C ARG A 84 -10.40 15.82 3.85
N PHE A 85 -11.39 14.94 4.00
CA PHE A 85 -12.82 15.29 4.00
C PHE A 85 -13.44 15.44 5.39
N SER A 86 -12.74 15.05 6.47
CA SER A 86 -13.26 15.15 7.85
C SER A 86 -12.66 16.28 8.70
N LEU A 87 -11.88 17.19 8.12
CA LEU A 87 -11.53 18.45 8.77
C LEU A 87 -12.49 19.54 8.29
N ARG A 88 -13.78 19.42 8.66
CA ARG A 88 -14.66 20.61 8.69
C ARG A 88 -14.32 21.40 9.95
N LYS A 89 -14.12 22.71 9.73
CA LYS A 89 -13.82 23.76 10.73
C LYS A 89 -14.70 23.69 11.97
#